data_AF-A0A0D2KJP3-F1
#
_entry.id   AF-A0A0D2KJP3-F1
#
_cell.length_a   1.000
_cell.length_b   1.000
_cell.length_c   1.000
_cell.angle_alpha   90.00
_cell.angle_beta   90.00
_cell.angle_gamma   90.00
#
_symmetry.space_group_name_H-M   'P 1'
#
loop_
_entity.id
_entity.type
_entity.pdbx_description
1 polymer ?
#
loop_
_entity_poly.entity_id
_entity_poly.type
_entity_poly.pdbx_seq_one_letter_code
_entity_poly.pdbx_strand_id
1 'polypeptide(L)'
;MASVQELPLPPELRTQLLARGLRTARDCLHHTATDLCEILDISYGAAQQLLLDVAAQAAPGYITASQLYGLSLADSATQLRTFLPGLDAALRVGVPAGAITELVGPAGVGKSQMAMGLALSAALPRELGGLAATVMYIALQV
;
A
#
# COMPACT_ATOMS: atom_id res chain seq x y z
N MET A 1 3.05 -7.63 -9.71
CA MET A 1 3.88 -8.49 -8.83
C MET A 1 3.70 -9.94 -9.27
N ALA A 2 4.71 -10.78 -9.11
CA ALA A 2 4.71 -12.16 -9.63
C ALA A 2 3.48 -12.96 -9.16
N SER A 3 2.87 -13.69 -10.10
CA SER A 3 1.75 -14.58 -9.82
C SER A 3 2.24 -15.83 -9.09
N VAL A 4 1.44 -16.38 -8.17
CA VAL A 4 1.74 -17.65 -7.49
C VAL A 4 1.92 -18.81 -8.48
N GLN A 5 1.36 -18.70 -9.68
CA GLN A 5 1.55 -19.69 -10.75
C GLN A 5 2.98 -19.70 -11.32
N GLU A 6 3.66 -18.56 -11.30
CA GLU A 6 5.02 -18.38 -11.84
C GLU A 6 6.09 -18.73 -10.82
N LEU A 7 5.71 -18.89 -9.55
CA LEU A 7 6.64 -19.22 -8.48
C LEU A 7 7.06 -20.70 -8.54
N PRO A 8 8.35 -20.99 -8.27
CA PRO A 8 8.91 -22.35 -8.26
C PRO A 8 8.51 -23.12 -6.99
N LEU A 9 7.21 -23.20 -6.72
CA LEU A 9 6.62 -23.89 -5.58
C LEU A 9 6.13 -25.29 -5.95
N PRO A 10 6.11 -26.23 -4.99
CA PRO A 10 5.45 -27.52 -5.16
C PRO A 10 3.99 -27.35 -5.62
N PRO A 11 3.48 -28.24 -6.51
CA PRO A 11 2.14 -28.10 -7.08
C PRO A 11 1.03 -28.17 -6.02
N GLU A 12 1.23 -28.94 -4.94
CA GLU A 12 0.31 -29.04 -3.82
C GLU A 12 0.18 -27.71 -3.07
N LEU A 13 1.31 -27.10 -2.68
CA LEU A 13 1.35 -25.79 -2.03
C LEU A 13 0.75 -24.70 -2.93
N ARG A 14 1.06 -24.72 -4.22
CA ARG A 14 0.46 -23.79 -5.20
C ARG A 14 -1.06 -23.91 -5.21
N THR A 15 -1.58 -25.13 -5.23
CA THR A 15 -3.03 -25.38 -5.25
C THR A 15 -3.69 -24.90 -3.95
N GLN A 16 -3.04 -25.13 -2.80
CA GLN A 16 -3.50 -24.65 -1.50
C GLN A 16 -3.53 -23.12 -1.42
N LEU A 17 -2.46 -22.44 -1.86
CA LEU A 17 -2.40 -20.97 -1.90
C LEU A 17 -3.55 -20.38 -2.70
N LEU A 18 -3.78 -20.90 -3.92
CA LEU A 18 -4.85 -20.45 -4.79
C LEU A 18 -6.24 -20.72 -4.18
N ALA A 19 -6.42 -21.88 -3.56
CA ALA A 19 -7.68 -22.24 -2.88
C ALA A 19 -7.99 -21.33 -1.68
N ARG A 20 -6.96 -20.79 -1.01
CA ARG A 20 -7.09 -19.86 0.11
C ARG A 20 -7.08 -18.38 -0.32
N GLY A 21 -7.08 -18.11 -1.63
CA GLY A 21 -7.14 -16.75 -2.17
C GLY A 21 -5.80 -16.01 -2.23
N LEU A 22 -4.69 -16.66 -1.91
CA LEU A 22 -3.34 -16.13 -2.02
C LEU A 22 -2.86 -16.32 -3.48
N ARG A 23 -2.94 -15.24 -4.28
CA ARG A 23 -2.76 -15.31 -5.74
C ARG A 23 -1.45 -14.70 -6.20
N THR A 24 -0.84 -13.84 -5.41
CA THR A 24 0.38 -13.11 -5.74
C THR A 24 1.45 -13.31 -4.68
N ALA A 25 2.71 -13.08 -5.05
CA ALA A 25 3.82 -13.06 -4.10
C ALA A 25 3.58 -12.07 -2.94
N ARG A 26 2.91 -10.95 -3.21
CA ARG A 26 2.51 -9.97 -2.19
C ARG A 26 1.58 -10.57 -1.15
N ASP A 27 0.59 -11.34 -1.60
CA ASP A 27 -0.39 -11.94 -0.70
C ASP A 27 0.32 -12.87 0.29
N CYS A 28 1.28 -13.67 -0.18
CA CYS A 28 2.10 -14.52 0.68
C CYS A 28 2.99 -13.68 1.64
N LEU A 29 3.66 -12.64 1.14
CA LEU A 29 4.62 -11.84 1.92
C LEU A 29 3.96 -10.88 2.92
N HIS A 30 2.67 -10.60 2.79
CA HIS A 30 1.90 -9.84 3.80
C HIS A 30 1.53 -10.69 5.03
N HIS A 31 1.72 -12.00 4.96
CA HIS A 31 1.47 -12.91 6.06
C HIS A 31 2.76 -13.29 6.76
N THR A 32 2.68 -13.44 8.08
CA THR A 32 3.76 -14.02 8.88
C THR A 32 3.81 -15.54 8.67
N ALA A 33 4.92 -16.17 9.04
CA ALA A 33 5.04 -17.63 8.96
C ALA A 33 3.95 -18.32 9.81
N THR A 34 3.59 -17.74 10.96
CA THR A 34 2.49 -18.24 11.81
C THR A 34 1.13 -18.13 11.14
N ASP A 35 0.83 -17.00 10.47
CA ASP A 35 -0.43 -16.86 9.72
C ASP A 35 -0.52 -17.92 8.61
N LEU A 36 0.59 -18.18 7.91
CA LEU A 36 0.63 -19.19 6.85
C LEU A 36 0.50 -20.62 7.38
N CYS A 37 0.94 -20.91 8.61
CA CYS A 37 0.68 -22.20 9.25
C CYS A 37 -0.83 -22.42 9.41
N GLU A 38 -1.56 -21.40 9.89
CA GLU A 38 -3.01 -21.48 10.09
C GLU A 38 -3.77 -21.51 8.75
N ILE A 39 -3.36 -20.66 7.80
CA ILE A 39 -4.02 -20.52 6.50
C ILE A 39 -3.80 -21.75 5.62
N LEU A 40 -2.66 -22.43 5.71
CA LEU A 40 -2.32 -23.54 4.81
C LEU A 40 -2.33 -24.91 5.50
N ASP A 41 -2.48 -24.94 6.82
CA ASP A 41 -2.38 -26.16 7.64
C ASP A 41 -1.04 -26.89 7.41
N ILE A 42 0.05 -26.12 7.49
CA ILE A 42 1.42 -26.58 7.28
C ILE A 42 2.29 -26.31 8.51
N SER A 43 3.44 -26.99 8.58
CA SER A 43 4.41 -26.74 9.65
C SER A 43 5.07 -25.36 9.51
N TYR A 44 5.53 -24.81 10.64
CA TYR A 44 6.27 -23.55 10.66
C TYR A 44 7.52 -23.57 9.76
N GLY A 45 8.24 -24.70 9.70
CA GLY A 45 9.39 -24.86 8.82
C GLY A 45 9.00 -24.76 7.34
N ALA A 46 7.89 -25.38 6.94
CA ALA A 46 7.39 -25.29 5.58
C ALA A 46 6.91 -23.87 5.24
N ALA A 47 6.22 -23.20 6.17
CA ALA A 47 5.79 -21.81 6.01
C ALA A 47 6.98 -20.85 5.86
N GLN A 48 8.05 -21.04 6.65
CA GLN A 48 9.26 -20.23 6.56
C GLN A 48 9.99 -20.43 5.22
N GLN A 49 10.10 -21.68 4.75
CA GLN A 49 10.69 -21.96 3.43
C GLN A 49 9.86 -21.36 2.30
N LEU A 50 8.53 -21.48 2.37
CA LEU A 50 7.63 -20.83 1.42
C LEU A 50 7.88 -19.32 1.35
N LEU A 51 7.99 -18.63 2.48
CA LEU A 51 8.29 -17.19 2.49
C LEU A 51 9.65 -16.86 1.86
N LEU A 52 10.68 -17.68 2.13
CA LEU A 52 12.00 -17.50 1.53
C LEU A 52 11.97 -17.70 0.01
N ASP A 53 11.30 -18.73 -0.47
CA ASP A 53 11.17 -19.04 -1.91
C ASP A 53 10.41 -17.92 -2.64
N VAL A 54 9.31 -17.45 -2.04
CA VAL A 54 8.53 -16.32 -2.57
C VAL A 54 9.37 -15.05 -2.58
N ALA A 55 10.09 -14.76 -1.48
CA ALA A 55 10.92 -13.57 -1.36
C ALA A 55 12.07 -13.57 -2.37
N ALA A 56 12.72 -14.71 -2.60
CA ALA A 56 13.81 -14.83 -3.57
C ALA A 56 13.39 -14.47 -5.00
N GLN A 57 12.13 -14.72 -5.36
CA GLN A 57 11.58 -14.39 -6.68
C GLN A 57 10.97 -12.98 -6.74
N ALA A 58 10.46 -12.47 -5.62
CA ALA A 58 9.78 -11.19 -5.56
C ALA A 58 10.70 -10.00 -5.22
N ALA A 59 11.85 -10.27 -4.59
CA ALA A 59 12.78 -9.23 -4.18
C ALA A 59 13.34 -8.49 -5.40
N PRO A 60 13.28 -7.15 -5.42
CA PRO A 60 13.97 -6.39 -6.44
C PRO A 60 15.49 -6.59 -6.30
N GLY A 61 16.22 -6.41 -7.39
CA GLY A 61 17.68 -6.33 -7.34
C GLY A 61 18.13 -5.22 -6.38
N TYR A 62 19.35 -5.32 -5.87
CA TYR A 62 19.90 -4.27 -5.03
C TYR A 62 19.88 -2.93 -5.79
N ILE A 63 19.38 -1.89 -5.13
CA ILE A 63 19.40 -0.52 -5.67
C ILE A 63 20.11 0.39 -4.68
N THR A 64 20.83 1.37 -5.21
CA THR A 64 21.46 2.40 -4.38
C THR A 64 20.42 3.39 -3.87
N ALA A 65 20.72 4.09 -2.77
CA ALA A 65 19.85 5.15 -2.27
C ALA A 65 19.57 6.24 -3.32
N SER A 66 20.54 6.55 -4.20
CA SER A 66 20.37 7.52 -5.29
C SER A 66 19.39 7.04 -6.36
N GLN A 67 19.42 5.76 -6.70
CA GLN A 67 18.47 5.15 -7.64
C GLN A 67 17.06 5.14 -7.05
N LEU A 68 16.92 4.74 -5.78
CA LEU A 68 15.64 4.76 -5.07
C LEU A 68 15.05 6.17 -5.02
N TYR A 69 15.86 7.18 -4.74
CA TYR A 69 15.43 8.58 -4.77
C TYR A 69 14.96 9.03 -6.17
N GLY A 70 15.68 8.63 -7.22
CA GLY A 70 15.26 8.90 -8.61
C GLY A 70 13.92 8.27 -8.97
N LEU A 71 13.65 7.03 -8.52
CA LEU A 71 12.36 6.38 -8.69
C LEU A 71 11.24 7.11 -7.94
N SER A 72 11.50 7.57 -6.71
CA SER A 72 10.53 8.34 -5.92
C SER A 72 10.14 9.66 -6.59
N LEU A 73 11.08 10.34 -7.25
CA LEU A 73 10.79 11.56 -8.02
C LEU A 73 9.99 11.28 -9.29
N ALA A 74 10.22 10.15 -9.95
CA ALA A 74 9.42 9.76 -11.12
C ALA A 74 7.97 9.42 -10.74
N ASP A 75 7.74 8.99 -9.50
CA ASP A 75 6.42 8.65 -8.95
C ASP A 75 5.68 9.84 -8.33
N SER A 76 6.11 11.08 -8.64
CA SER A 76 5.50 12.35 -8.19
C SER A 76 4.01 12.53 -8.54
N ALA A 77 3.41 11.56 -9.23
CA ALA A 77 2.02 11.53 -9.65
C ALA A 77 1.00 11.23 -8.53
N THR A 78 1.42 11.22 -7.25
CA THR A 78 0.59 10.67 -6.18
C THR A 78 0.43 11.57 -4.94
N GLN A 79 0.93 12.82 -4.97
CA GLN A 79 0.63 13.74 -3.86
C GLN A 79 -0.78 14.32 -3.98
N LEU A 80 -1.51 14.28 -2.87
CA LEU A 80 -2.87 14.79 -2.77
C LEU A 80 -2.84 16.25 -2.32
N ARG A 81 -3.20 17.17 -3.22
CA ARG A 81 -3.26 18.60 -2.90
C ARG A 81 -4.36 18.89 -1.88
N THR A 82 -4.08 19.79 -0.95
CA THR A 82 -5.07 20.26 0.03
C THR A 82 -5.94 21.40 -0.52
N PHE A 83 -5.55 21.99 -1.65
CA PHE A 83 -6.12 23.23 -2.20
C PHE A 83 -6.02 24.42 -1.25
N LEU A 84 -5.12 24.35 -0.27
CA LEU A 84 -4.75 25.43 0.62
C LEU A 84 -3.29 25.80 0.33
N PRO A 85 -3.02 26.87 -0.46
CA PRO A 85 -1.68 27.14 -0.97
C PRO A 85 -0.60 27.22 0.11
N GLY A 86 -0.92 27.80 1.27
CA GLY A 86 0.02 27.86 2.40
C GLY A 86 0.34 26.49 3.01
N LEU A 87 -0.65 25.60 3.07
CA LEU A 87 -0.47 24.25 3.59
C LEU A 87 0.24 23.35 2.57
N ASP A 88 -0.12 23.45 1.28
CA ASP A 88 0.56 22.71 0.21
C ASP A 88 2.04 23.12 0.11
N ALA A 89 2.37 24.40 0.31
CA ALA A 89 3.75 24.86 0.39
C ALA A 89 4.49 24.26 1.60
N ALA A 90 3.84 24.25 2.78
CA ALA A 90 4.42 23.69 4.00
C ALA A 90 4.65 22.17 3.90
N LEU A 91 3.75 21.45 3.22
CA LEU A 91 3.83 20.00 3.01
C LEU A 91 4.68 19.60 1.80
N ARG A 92 5.29 20.56 1.10
CA ARG A 92 6.07 20.32 -0.13
C ARG A 92 5.26 19.58 -1.21
N VAL A 93 4.13 20.22 -1.59
CA VAL A 93 3.24 19.92 -2.73
C VAL A 93 1.99 19.08 -2.39
N GLY A 94 1.80 18.69 -1.12
CA GLY A 94 0.53 18.15 -0.62
C GLY A 94 0.71 17.00 0.36
N VAL A 95 -0.36 16.24 0.61
CA VAL A 95 -0.32 15.03 1.44
C VAL A 95 0.33 13.88 0.64
N PRO A 96 1.39 13.23 1.17
CA PRO A 96 2.08 12.16 0.45
C PRO A 96 1.24 10.88 0.37
N ALA A 97 1.19 10.25 -0.81
CA ALA A 97 0.66 8.90 -0.94
C ALA A 97 1.65 7.85 -0.42
N GLY A 98 1.14 6.65 -0.15
CA GLY A 98 1.94 5.53 0.36
C GLY A 98 2.39 5.71 1.81
N ALA A 99 1.95 6.77 2.48
CA ALA A 99 2.24 7.07 3.88
C ALA A 99 0.96 7.31 4.67
N ILE A 100 1.04 7.13 5.99
CA ILE A 100 -0.03 7.50 6.93
C ILE A 100 0.19 8.95 7.34
N THR A 101 -0.83 9.79 7.18
CA THR A 101 -0.82 11.20 7.61
C THR A 101 -1.84 11.40 8.72
N GLU A 102 -1.40 11.93 9.86
CA GLU A 102 -2.24 12.19 11.03
C GLU A 102 -2.56 13.69 11.15
N LEU A 103 -3.85 14.03 11.32
CA LEU A 103 -4.31 15.39 11.55
C LEU A 103 -4.81 15.56 12.99
N VAL A 104 -4.04 16.28 13.81
CA VAL A 104 -4.32 16.48 15.25
C VAL A 104 -4.68 17.94 15.53
N GLY A 105 -5.62 18.15 16.45
CA GLY A 105 -5.96 19.49 16.94
C GLY A 105 -7.21 19.53 17.81
N PRO A 106 -7.52 20.67 18.44
CA PRO A 106 -8.68 20.84 19.33
C PRO A 106 -10.03 20.51 18.68
N ALA A 107 -11.06 20.29 19.49
CA ALA A 107 -12.43 20.17 19.00
C ALA A 107 -12.84 21.45 18.25
N GLY A 108 -13.60 21.32 17.16
CA GLY A 108 -14.05 22.46 16.36
C GLY A 108 -13.02 23.07 15.40
N VAL A 109 -11.74 22.65 15.42
CA VAL A 109 -10.69 23.23 14.53
C VAL A 109 -10.85 22.86 13.04
N GLY A 110 -11.83 22.02 12.68
CA GLY A 110 -12.11 21.68 11.29
C GLY A 110 -11.46 20.39 10.77
N LYS A 111 -10.99 19.48 11.63
CA LYS A 111 -10.37 18.20 11.21
C LYS A 111 -11.24 17.39 10.24
N SER A 112 -12.52 17.22 10.56
CA SER A 112 -13.46 16.51 9.68
C SER A 112 -13.71 17.24 8.36
N GLN A 113 -13.69 18.58 8.37
CA GLN A 113 -13.81 19.37 7.14
C GLN A 113 -12.58 19.22 6.26
N MET A 114 -11.38 19.21 6.86
CA MET A 114 -10.14 18.92 6.14
C MET A 114 -10.16 17.52 5.52
N ALA A 115 -10.58 16.50 6.28
CA ALA A 115 -10.70 15.13 5.77
C ALA A 115 -11.68 15.03 4.58
N MET A 116 -12.82 15.72 4.66
CA MET A 116 -13.79 15.76 3.56
C MET A 116 -13.28 16.57 2.36
N GLY A 117 -12.54 17.65 2.58
CA GLY A 117 -11.87 18.42 1.53
C GLY A 117 -10.82 17.57 0.78
N LEU A 118 -10.03 16.78 1.52
CA LEU A 118 -9.08 15.84 0.94
C LEU A 118 -9.79 14.73 0.13
N ALA A 119 -10.93 14.23 0.59
CA ALA A 119 -11.74 13.29 -0.16
C ALA A 119 -12.21 13.86 -1.51
N LEU A 120 -12.72 15.10 -1.51
CA LEU A 120 -13.09 15.79 -2.75
C LEU A 120 -11.88 16.01 -3.67
N SER A 121 -10.75 16.46 -3.11
CA SER A 121 -9.50 16.65 -3.84
C SER A 121 -9.04 15.37 -4.54
N ALA A 122 -9.12 14.21 -3.88
CA ALA A 122 -8.73 12.94 -4.46
C ALA A 122 -9.65 12.51 -5.61
N ALA A 123 -10.95 12.79 -5.47
CA ALA A 123 -11.97 12.45 -6.48
C ALA A 123 -11.98 13.39 -7.69
N LEU A 124 -11.44 14.61 -7.57
CA LEU A 124 -11.42 15.57 -8.68
C LEU A 124 -10.63 15.03 -9.89
N PRO A 125 -11.06 15.39 -11.12
CA PRO A 125 -10.29 15.12 -12.34
C PRO A 125 -8.86 15.67 -12.27
N ARG A 126 -7.94 15.02 -13.00
CA ARG A 126 -6.52 15.42 -13.01
C ARG A 126 -6.31 16.81 -13.60
N GLU A 127 -7.16 17.22 -14.54
CA GLU A 127 -7.16 18.55 -15.17
C GLU A 127 -7.47 19.66 -14.15
N LEU A 128 -8.16 19.32 -13.05
CA LEU A 128 -8.46 20.22 -11.94
C LEU A 128 -7.49 20.07 -10.77
N GLY A 129 -6.42 19.28 -10.93
CA GLY A 129 -5.40 19.05 -9.91
C GLY A 129 -5.75 17.98 -8.87
N GLY A 130 -6.78 17.17 -9.12
CA GLY A 130 -7.09 15.97 -8.33
C GLY A 130 -6.41 14.70 -8.85
N LEU A 131 -6.80 13.53 -8.32
CA LEU A 131 -6.19 12.24 -8.68
C LEU A 131 -7.09 11.36 -9.57
N ALA A 132 -8.34 11.77 -9.82
CA ALA A 132 -9.39 10.97 -10.43
C ALA A 132 -9.56 9.60 -9.75
N ALA A 133 -9.44 9.58 -8.42
CA ALA A 133 -9.44 8.37 -7.60
C ALA A 133 -10.79 8.14 -6.91
N THR A 134 -11.08 6.89 -6.57
CA THR A 134 -12.18 6.55 -5.66
C THR A 134 -11.76 6.76 -4.21
N VAL A 135 -12.68 7.23 -3.36
CA VAL A 135 -12.40 7.52 -1.95
C VAL A 135 -13.25 6.67 -1.03
N MET A 136 -12.62 6.16 0.04
CA MET A 136 -13.29 5.52 1.16
C MET A 136 -13.22 6.44 2.38
N TYR A 137 -14.37 6.85 2.90
CA TYR A 137 -14.47 7.69 4.09
C TYR A 137 -15.12 6.89 5.23
N ILE A 138 -14.36 6.64 6.28
CA ILE A 138 -14.82 5.91 7.46
C ILE A 138 -14.99 6.92 8.59
N ALA A 139 -16.23 7.11 9.05
CA ALA A 139 -16.53 7.95 10.20
C ALA A 139 -17.12 7.10 11.33
N LEU A 140 -16.62 7.32 12.54
CA LEU A 140 -17.25 6.81 13.74
C LEU A 140 -18.40 7.75 14.09
N GLN A 141 -19.62 7.23 14.20
CA GLN A 141 -20.72 7.97 14.82
C GLN A 141 -20.47 7.98 16.33
N VAL A 142 -20.23 9.15 16.89
CA VAL A 142 -20.23 9.42 18.33
C VAL A 142 -21.19 10.57 18.60
#